data_AF-A0A7S0IR13-F1
#
_entry.id   AF-A0A7S0IR13-F1
#
_cell.length_a   1.000
_cell.length_b   1.000
_cell.length_c   1.000
_cell.angle_alpha   90.00
_cell.angle_beta   90.00
_cell.angle_gamma   90.00
#
_symmetry.space_group_name_H-M   'P 1'
#
loop_
_entity.id
_entity.type
_entity.pdbx_description
1 polymer ?
#
loop_
_entity_poly.entity_id
_entity_poly.type
_entity_poly.pdbx_seq_one_letter_code
_entity_poly.pdbx_strand_id
1 'polypeptide(L)'
;GEKAQAVHRPPRTPTVEVCMSRILPAEWRRVDDPVSGSCYYWNTKTQATSWTVPADASSIEPSCSTAPPSLPPPTLPPPATPPVNMSGVRVHLNANKGAAPSDGQGSPESLMPHRLRAVPFLARNMALISSGMQVVLGIVILLRSEYRDGVDENVPAQTIGDVDLVIVVDSPNGASMCAFCLLSGGLLFGLEAYTFMRKTPLVMPWLWPARALGYFAFALPGFITAHALMPPLLGSVFYLITSLVCALSCFSKKPSGKEWSWHWVSDSKEKKKTEELGGKYEGFAGFLLGAPRKFFVESFEKNLLPRFVFLSLFTLLNLVLFIEAMVRHANSEKGKALRGEAFLLCGTAPCTSGDDPNGIPIPANPLLQDVGTGFWFPIAKGFGQLLNLNCTVMLFPVVRSLIKWLHDITSTNPAWYVAWIPYVIPLDKNIVFHKACAKYFILASVIGHAAAHYLNYSNAPYYHAALGPDTYDPNATYMAWAPKAPGADPLSPGFTGQLLLITMLIIYSGAHE
;
A
#
# COMPACT_ATOMS: atom_id res chain seq x y z
N GLY A 1 -13.65 -90.21 -13.50
CA GLY A 1 -14.82 -89.87 -12.67
C GLY A 1 -15.43 -88.64 -13.26
N GLU A 2 -16.55 -88.77 -13.97
CA GLU A 2 -17.93 -88.74 -13.45
C GLU A 2 -18.50 -87.31 -13.34
N LYS A 3 -19.47 -87.07 -14.24
CA LYS A 3 -20.70 -86.28 -14.12
C LYS A 3 -20.67 -84.74 -14.14
N ALA A 4 -21.38 -84.27 -15.16
CA ALA A 4 -21.98 -82.96 -15.35
C ALA A 4 -23.16 -82.71 -14.40
N GLN A 5 -23.46 -81.42 -14.14
CA GLN A 5 -24.83 -80.91 -14.19
C GLN A 5 -24.82 -79.39 -14.49
N ALA A 6 -25.70 -79.00 -15.42
CA ALA A 6 -25.86 -77.67 -15.99
C ALA A 6 -27.16 -77.01 -15.49
N VAL A 7 -27.17 -75.68 -15.32
CA VAL A 7 -28.41 -74.87 -15.26
C VAL A 7 -28.23 -73.46 -15.90
N HIS A 8 -28.93 -73.27 -17.02
CA HIS A 8 -29.53 -72.07 -17.68
C HIS A 8 -28.79 -70.81 -18.20
N ARG A 9 -29.19 -70.42 -19.43
CA ARG A 9 -28.80 -69.34 -20.41
C ARG A 9 -29.47 -67.96 -20.09
N PRO A 10 -29.23 -66.81 -20.79
CA PRO A 10 -28.80 -66.60 -22.20
C PRO A 10 -27.69 -65.55 -22.46
N PRO A 11 -27.19 -65.39 -23.72
CA PRO A 11 -26.09 -64.48 -24.06
C PRO A 11 -26.62 -63.05 -24.34
N ARG A 12 -25.85 -62.02 -23.98
CA ARG A 12 -26.07 -60.65 -24.45
C ARG A 12 -24.86 -60.13 -25.23
N THR A 13 -25.01 -60.27 -26.55
CA THR A 13 -24.86 -59.27 -27.62
C THR A 13 -23.68 -58.28 -27.64
N PRO A 14 -23.15 -58.00 -28.85
CA PRO A 14 -21.96 -57.18 -29.08
C PRO A 14 -22.25 -55.69 -28.90
N THR A 15 -21.34 -54.94 -28.25
CA THR A 15 -21.35 -53.48 -28.29
C THR A 15 -20.82 -53.03 -29.64
N VAL A 16 -21.76 -52.80 -30.56
CA VAL A 16 -21.55 -52.24 -31.89
C VAL A 16 -21.18 -50.77 -31.75
N GLU A 17 -19.94 -50.46 -32.12
CA GLU A 17 -19.53 -49.16 -32.63
C GLU A 17 -20.46 -48.71 -33.76
N VAL A 18 -20.62 -47.40 -33.94
CA VAL A 18 -21.42 -46.70 -34.96
C VAL A 18 -22.84 -46.33 -34.53
N CYS A 19 -22.99 -45.09 -34.04
CA CYS A 19 -24.24 -44.35 -34.23
C CYS A 19 -24.00 -42.83 -34.34
N MET A 20 -24.09 -42.36 -35.59
CA MET A 20 -24.47 -41.01 -36.03
C MET A 20 -23.53 -39.82 -35.75
N SER A 21 -22.62 -39.57 -36.70
CA SER A 21 -22.15 -38.22 -37.01
C SER A 21 -23.31 -37.38 -37.56
N ARG A 22 -24.09 -36.76 -36.68
CA ARG A 22 -25.03 -35.71 -37.09
C ARG A 22 -24.21 -34.51 -37.54
N ILE A 23 -24.34 -34.15 -38.82
CA ILE A 23 -23.75 -32.94 -39.37
C ILE A 23 -24.36 -31.76 -38.61
N LEU A 24 -23.53 -31.04 -37.86
CA LEU A 24 -23.93 -29.79 -37.22
C LEU A 24 -23.93 -28.69 -38.29
N PRO A 25 -24.86 -27.72 -38.22
CA PRO A 25 -24.78 -26.53 -39.06
C PRO A 25 -23.42 -25.83 -38.86
N ALA A 26 -22.88 -25.19 -39.90
CA ALA A 26 -21.50 -24.67 -39.92
C ALA A 26 -21.13 -23.74 -38.74
N GLU A 27 -22.14 -23.15 -38.08
CA GLU A 27 -21.99 -22.18 -37.00
C GLU A 27 -22.19 -22.79 -35.60
N TRP A 28 -22.39 -24.11 -35.48
CA TRP A 28 -22.60 -24.80 -34.20
C TRP A 28 -21.49 -25.82 -33.94
N ARG A 29 -20.87 -25.71 -32.76
CA ARG A 29 -19.83 -26.62 -32.29
C ARG A 29 -20.33 -27.40 -31.07
N ARG A 30 -20.09 -28.71 -31.05
CA ARG A 30 -20.24 -29.53 -29.85
C ARG A 30 -19.10 -29.26 -28.89
N VAL A 31 -19.43 -28.99 -27.64
CA VAL A 31 -18.48 -28.77 -26.53
C VAL A 31 -18.85 -29.73 -25.42
N ASP A 32 -17.87 -30.45 -24.89
CA ASP A 32 -18.07 -31.32 -23.74
C ASP A 32 -17.89 -30.50 -22.46
N ASP A 33 -18.87 -30.55 -21.55
CA ASP A 33 -18.81 -29.85 -20.28
C ASP A 33 -17.95 -30.64 -19.28
N PRO A 34 -16.82 -30.08 -18.78
CA PRO A 34 -15.93 -30.78 -17.86
C PRO A 34 -16.56 -31.04 -16.48
N VAL A 35 -17.69 -30.40 -16.15
CA VAL A 35 -18.35 -30.54 -14.84
C VAL A 35 -19.43 -31.62 -14.85
N SER A 36 -20.23 -31.71 -15.92
CA SER A 36 -21.32 -32.70 -16.02
C SER A 36 -20.98 -33.95 -16.83
N GLY A 37 -19.89 -33.94 -17.61
CA GLY A 37 -19.57 -35.00 -18.56
C GLY A 37 -20.56 -35.12 -19.73
N SER A 38 -21.53 -34.18 -19.82
CA SER A 38 -22.53 -34.11 -20.89
C SER A 38 -22.07 -33.13 -21.98
N CYS A 39 -22.49 -33.36 -23.22
CA CYS A 39 -22.18 -32.44 -24.32
C CYS A 39 -23.26 -31.37 -24.49
N TYR A 40 -22.85 -30.12 -24.74
CA TYR A 40 -23.74 -29.03 -25.14
C TYR A 40 -23.28 -28.44 -26.49
N TYR A 41 -24.16 -27.72 -27.17
CA TYR A 41 -23.90 -27.09 -28.46
C TYR A 41 -23.73 -25.59 -28.28
N TRP A 42 -22.67 -25.02 -28.86
CA TRP A 42 -22.35 -23.60 -28.81
C TRP A 42 -22.34 -23.01 -30.22
N ASN A 43 -23.07 -21.90 -30.41
CA ASN A 43 -23.09 -21.17 -31.66
C ASN A 43 -21.96 -20.13 -31.70
N THR A 44 -21.05 -20.23 -32.67
CA THR A 44 -19.86 -19.37 -32.78
C THR A 44 -20.19 -17.92 -33.14
N LYS A 45 -21.33 -17.65 -33.79
CA LYS A 45 -21.77 -16.30 -34.17
C LYS A 45 -22.63 -15.62 -33.11
N THR A 46 -23.59 -16.32 -32.54
CA THR A 46 -24.58 -15.73 -31.61
C THR A 46 -24.19 -15.88 -30.14
N GLN A 47 -23.15 -16.67 -29.84
CA GLN A 47 -22.76 -17.03 -28.46
C GLN A 47 -23.86 -17.75 -27.67
N ALA A 48 -24.90 -18.26 -28.34
CA ALA A 48 -25.96 -19.04 -27.71
C ALA A 48 -25.49 -20.47 -27.40
N THR A 49 -25.95 -21.01 -26.27
CA THR A 49 -25.68 -22.40 -25.85
C THR A 49 -26.98 -23.16 -25.75
N SER A 50 -27.01 -24.40 -26.25
CA SER A 50 -28.17 -25.29 -26.19
C SER A 50 -27.75 -26.68 -25.72
N TRP A 51 -28.55 -27.28 -24.85
CA TRP A 51 -28.38 -28.67 -24.41
C TRP A 51 -29.03 -29.68 -25.37
N THR A 52 -29.83 -29.19 -26.32
CA THR A 52 -30.43 -29.98 -27.40
C THR A 52 -29.81 -29.60 -28.74
N VAL A 53 -29.73 -30.56 -29.67
CA VAL A 53 -29.24 -30.31 -31.05
C VAL A 53 -30.12 -29.23 -31.70
N PRO A 54 -29.55 -28.11 -32.16
CA PRO A 54 -30.31 -27.06 -32.83
C PRO A 54 -31.03 -27.59 -34.08
N ALA A 55 -32.29 -27.19 -34.26
CA ALA A 55 -33.23 -27.75 -35.24
C ALA A 55 -32.89 -27.48 -36.72
N ASP A 56 -31.88 -26.66 -37.02
CA ASP A 56 -31.45 -26.36 -38.41
C ASP A 56 -30.54 -27.46 -39.02
N ALA A 57 -30.48 -28.65 -38.43
CA ALA A 57 -29.89 -29.81 -39.07
C ALA A 57 -30.85 -30.34 -40.14
N SER A 58 -30.71 -29.83 -41.37
CA SER A 58 -31.53 -30.24 -42.51
C SER A 58 -31.42 -31.75 -42.76
N SER A 59 -32.58 -32.37 -42.60
CA SER A 59 -33.06 -33.61 -43.19
C SER A 59 -32.47 -33.91 -44.59
N ILE A 60 -31.79 -35.05 -44.70
CA ILE A 60 -31.88 -35.90 -45.89
C ILE A 60 -32.54 -37.19 -45.41
N GLU A 61 -33.81 -37.39 -45.78
CA GLU A 61 -34.55 -38.65 -45.58
C GLU A 61 -34.03 -39.75 -46.52
N PRO A 62 -34.34 -41.01 -46.19
CA PRO A 62 -35.29 -41.72 -47.07
C PRO A 62 -36.42 -42.42 -46.31
N SER A 63 -37.66 -42.08 -46.69
CA SER A 63 -38.79 -42.98 -47.03
C SER A 63 -38.98 -44.29 -46.23
N CYS A 64 -40.08 -44.39 -45.47
CA CYS A 64 -41.15 -45.37 -45.72
C CYS A 64 -42.44 -45.04 -44.92
N SER A 65 -43.56 -45.47 -45.49
CA SER A 65 -44.95 -45.09 -45.25
C SER A 65 -45.68 -45.93 -44.18
N THR A 66 -46.64 -45.33 -43.46
CA THR A 66 -48.05 -45.74 -43.20
C THR A 66 -48.56 -45.36 -41.79
N ALA A 67 -49.73 -44.69 -41.75
CA ALA A 67 -50.59 -44.42 -40.57
C ALA A 67 -51.78 -45.43 -40.55
N PRO A 68 -52.83 -45.41 -39.67
CA PRO A 68 -53.26 -44.46 -38.59
C PRO A 68 -53.88 -45.19 -37.32
N PRO A 69 -54.88 -44.68 -36.55
CA PRO A 69 -55.04 -43.49 -35.66
C PRO A 69 -55.46 -43.84 -34.17
N SER A 70 -55.84 -42.82 -33.34
CA SER A 70 -56.62 -42.82 -32.05
C SER A 70 -55.79 -42.67 -30.73
N LEU A 71 -56.11 -41.94 -29.64
CA LEU A 71 -57.22 -41.14 -29.04
C LEU A 71 -56.64 -40.20 -27.91
N PRO A 72 -57.40 -39.25 -27.29
CA PRO A 72 -56.91 -38.27 -26.30
C PRO A 72 -57.26 -38.63 -24.81
N PRO A 73 -57.13 -37.70 -23.82
CA PRO A 73 -56.15 -37.63 -22.71
C PRO A 73 -56.66 -38.15 -21.34
N PRO A 74 -55.88 -38.01 -20.23
CA PRO A 74 -56.46 -37.22 -19.12
C PRO A 74 -55.47 -36.31 -18.37
N THR A 75 -56.02 -35.17 -17.96
CA THR A 75 -55.57 -34.17 -16.97
C THR A 75 -55.51 -34.75 -15.55
N LEU A 76 -54.60 -34.26 -14.69
CA LEU A 76 -54.71 -34.08 -13.22
C LEU A 76 -53.44 -33.34 -12.66
N PRO A 77 -53.44 -32.81 -11.42
CA PRO A 77 -53.18 -31.40 -11.06
C PRO A 77 -51.73 -31.12 -10.58
N PRO A 78 -51.32 -29.85 -10.36
CA PRO A 78 -49.94 -29.54 -9.99
C PRO A 78 -49.68 -29.72 -8.48
N PRO A 79 -48.57 -30.35 -8.08
CA PRO A 79 -48.06 -30.21 -6.72
C PRO A 79 -46.90 -29.20 -6.64
N ALA A 80 -47.12 -28.25 -5.75
CA ALA A 80 -46.20 -27.39 -5.00
C ALA A 80 -44.69 -27.51 -5.27
N THR A 81 -44.09 -26.36 -5.56
CA THR A 81 -42.65 -26.08 -5.45
C THR A 81 -42.14 -26.22 -4.00
N PRO A 82 -41.06 -26.97 -3.75
CA PRO A 82 -40.25 -26.79 -2.54
C PRO A 82 -39.25 -25.63 -2.72
N PRO A 83 -38.78 -24.99 -1.62
CA PRO A 83 -37.92 -23.83 -1.69
C PRO A 83 -36.50 -24.22 -2.13
N VAL A 84 -36.02 -23.62 -3.22
CA VAL A 84 -34.62 -23.74 -3.63
C VAL A 84 -33.76 -22.80 -2.77
N ASN A 85 -32.96 -23.43 -1.93
CA ASN A 85 -31.81 -22.85 -1.27
C ASN A 85 -30.75 -22.48 -2.33
N MET A 86 -30.71 -21.20 -2.74
CA MET A 86 -29.64 -20.65 -3.57
C MET A 86 -28.51 -20.16 -2.69
N SER A 87 -27.63 -21.09 -2.29
CA SER A 87 -26.25 -20.76 -1.93
C SER A 87 -25.37 -21.09 -3.14
N GLY A 88 -24.61 -20.11 -3.65
CA GLY A 88 -23.40 -20.40 -4.43
C GLY A 88 -23.32 -19.99 -5.91
N VAL A 89 -24.10 -19.02 -6.42
CA VAL A 89 -23.86 -18.48 -7.79
C VAL A 89 -23.23 -17.09 -7.70
N ARG A 90 -21.90 -17.00 -7.87
CA ARG A 90 -21.22 -15.74 -8.23
C ARG A 90 -21.45 -15.48 -9.71
N VAL A 91 -22.32 -14.51 -10.00
CA VAL A 91 -22.43 -13.92 -11.34
C VAL A 91 -21.16 -13.11 -11.62
N HIS A 92 -20.32 -13.61 -12.52
CA HIS A 92 -19.28 -12.80 -13.16
C HIS A 92 -19.97 -11.76 -14.05
N LEU A 93 -19.98 -10.50 -13.61
CA LEU A 93 -20.29 -9.37 -14.49
C LEU A 93 -19.13 -9.22 -15.48
N ASN A 94 -19.30 -9.80 -16.68
CA ASN A 94 -18.47 -9.50 -17.84
C ASN A 94 -18.70 -8.04 -18.25
N ALA A 95 -17.81 -7.15 -17.81
CA ALA A 95 -17.59 -5.87 -18.44
C ALA A 95 -16.65 -6.06 -19.65
N ASN A 96 -17.16 -6.64 -20.74
CA ASN A 96 -16.51 -6.60 -22.04
C ASN A 96 -17.37 -5.77 -23.01
N LYS A 97 -17.08 -4.47 -23.05
CA LYS A 97 -17.30 -3.62 -24.22
C LYS A 97 -16.03 -2.83 -24.45
N GLY A 98 -15.30 -3.19 -25.51
CA GLY A 98 -14.10 -2.49 -25.96
C GLY A 98 -13.08 -3.48 -26.52
N ALA A 99 -13.32 -3.92 -27.75
CA ALA A 99 -12.38 -4.71 -28.53
C ALA A 99 -11.00 -4.02 -28.60
N ALA A 100 -9.94 -4.80 -28.36
CA ALA A 100 -8.63 -4.49 -28.87
C ALA A 100 -8.58 -4.88 -30.35
N PRO A 101 -8.07 -4.04 -31.26
CA PRO A 101 -7.40 -4.54 -32.45
C PRO A 101 -5.94 -4.83 -32.08
N SER A 102 -5.49 -6.03 -32.44
CA SER A 102 -4.09 -6.37 -32.54
C SER A 102 -3.44 -5.61 -33.71
N ASP A 103 -2.14 -5.34 -33.53
CA ASP A 103 -1.14 -4.93 -34.50
C ASP A 103 -1.12 -3.46 -34.96
N GLY A 104 0.01 -2.81 -34.64
CA GLY A 104 0.40 -1.50 -35.15
C GLY A 104 1.33 -0.80 -34.18
N GLN A 105 2.59 -0.60 -34.57
CA GLN A 105 3.56 0.25 -33.88
C GLN A 105 2.89 1.54 -33.37
N GLY A 106 2.81 1.68 -32.05
CA GLY A 106 2.27 2.90 -31.46
C GLY A 106 3.21 4.06 -31.76
N SER A 107 2.78 4.96 -32.64
CA SER A 107 3.35 6.30 -32.75
C SER A 107 3.43 6.94 -31.34
N PRO A 108 4.52 7.64 -30.98
CA PRO A 108 4.66 8.30 -29.68
C PRO A 108 3.51 9.27 -29.34
N GLU A 109 2.74 9.73 -30.34
CA GLU A 109 1.55 10.57 -30.13
C GLU A 109 0.35 9.87 -29.48
N SER A 110 0.17 8.54 -29.62
CA SER A 110 -1.00 7.85 -29.02
C SER A 110 -0.82 7.49 -27.54
N LEU A 111 0.43 7.50 -27.05
CA LEU A 111 0.81 7.26 -25.66
C LEU A 111 0.70 8.53 -24.78
N MET A 112 0.92 9.72 -25.35
CA MET A 112 0.86 10.99 -24.61
C MET A 112 -0.53 11.31 -23.99
N PRO A 113 -1.67 11.11 -24.68
CA PRO A 113 -3.00 11.44 -24.16
C PRO A 113 -3.43 10.61 -22.95
N HIS A 114 -2.86 9.41 -22.78
CA HIS A 114 -3.09 8.57 -21.59
C HIS A 114 -2.22 9.03 -20.42
N ARG A 115 -0.97 9.43 -20.68
CA ARG A 115 -0.04 9.93 -19.64
C ARG A 115 -0.45 11.29 -19.09
N LEU A 116 -0.94 12.21 -19.93
CA LEU A 116 -1.44 13.51 -19.49
C LEU A 116 -2.74 13.41 -18.65
N ARG A 117 -3.50 12.32 -18.77
CA ARG A 117 -4.66 12.06 -17.90
C ARG A 117 -4.28 11.65 -16.48
N ALA A 118 -3.06 11.14 -16.26
CA ALA A 118 -2.57 10.76 -14.94
C ALA A 118 -2.06 11.94 -14.11
N VAL A 119 -1.65 13.04 -14.76
CA VAL A 119 -1.05 14.22 -14.11
C VAL A 119 -2.00 14.87 -13.08
N PRO A 120 -3.30 15.07 -13.35
CA PRO A 120 -4.24 15.57 -12.33
C PRO A 120 -4.42 14.65 -11.11
N PHE A 121 -4.36 13.33 -11.30
CA PHE A 121 -4.43 12.37 -10.19
C PHE A 121 -3.17 12.45 -9.31
N LEU A 122 -2.01 12.48 -9.96
CA LEU A 122 -0.72 12.67 -9.31
C LEU A 122 -0.73 13.97 -8.49
N ALA A 123 -1.13 15.09 -9.09
CA ALA A 123 -1.19 16.40 -8.45
C ALA A 123 -2.07 16.40 -7.20
N ARG A 124 -3.25 15.77 -7.28
CA ARG A 124 -4.17 15.67 -6.14
C ARG A 124 -3.59 14.82 -5.00
N ASN A 125 -2.98 13.68 -5.33
CA ASN A 125 -2.37 12.82 -4.32
C ASN A 125 -1.13 13.47 -3.69
N MET A 126 -0.32 14.16 -4.48
CA MET A 126 0.79 15.01 -3.99
C MET A 126 0.28 16.04 -3.01
N ALA A 127 -0.76 16.79 -3.38
CA ALA A 127 -1.33 17.83 -2.55
C ALA A 127 -1.82 17.31 -1.19
N LEU A 128 -2.49 16.15 -1.18
CA LEU A 128 -2.94 15.51 0.05
C LEU A 128 -1.79 15.03 0.94
N ILE A 129 -0.76 14.39 0.37
CA ILE A 129 0.39 13.89 1.12
C ILE A 129 1.22 15.05 1.67
N SER A 130 1.51 16.06 0.84
CA SER A 130 2.31 17.22 1.22
C SER A 130 1.64 18.03 2.33
N SER A 131 0.32 18.26 2.25
CA SER A 131 -0.42 18.97 3.30
C SER A 131 -0.48 18.19 4.61
N GLY A 132 -0.65 16.87 4.57
CA GLY A 132 -0.54 16.01 5.74
C GLY A 132 0.85 16.03 6.37
N MET A 133 1.91 16.00 5.55
CA MET A 133 3.29 16.11 6.01
C MET A 133 3.53 17.45 6.72
N GLN A 134 2.97 18.55 6.20
CA GLN A 134 3.10 19.87 6.85
C GLN A 134 2.54 19.87 8.28
N VAL A 135 1.42 19.19 8.51
CA VAL A 135 0.85 19.03 9.86
C VAL A 135 1.80 18.25 10.76
N VAL A 136 2.38 17.15 10.27
CA VAL A 136 3.36 16.34 11.03
C VAL A 136 4.57 17.18 11.41
N LEU A 137 5.13 17.95 10.46
CA LEU A 137 6.27 18.84 10.74
C LEU A 137 5.90 19.93 11.75
N GLY A 138 4.68 20.47 11.69
CA GLY A 138 4.16 21.40 12.69
C GLY A 138 4.08 20.78 14.09
N ILE A 139 3.69 19.51 14.21
CA ILE A 139 3.71 18.78 15.48
C ILE A 139 5.14 18.58 15.97
N VAL A 140 6.11 18.28 15.10
CA VAL A 140 7.53 18.16 15.50
C VAL A 140 8.06 19.46 16.09
N ILE A 141 7.71 20.62 15.49
CA ILE A 141 8.08 21.94 16.03
C ILE A 141 7.39 22.20 17.37
N LEU A 142 6.11 21.82 17.50
CA LEU A 142 5.37 21.96 18.75
C LEU A 142 6.01 21.17 19.90
N LEU A 143 6.55 19.98 19.61
CA LEU A 143 7.14 19.08 20.60
C LEU A 143 8.56 19.46 21.01
N ARG A 144 9.28 20.26 20.21
CA ARG A 144 10.70 20.60 20.45
C ARG A 144 10.90 22.11 20.53
N SER A 145 11.24 22.58 21.72
CA SER A 145 11.61 23.98 21.96
C SER A 145 12.81 24.39 21.12
N GLU A 146 13.76 23.50 20.83
CA GLU A 146 14.94 23.83 20.02
C GLU A 146 14.57 24.25 18.59
N TYR A 147 13.45 23.73 18.06
CA TYR A 147 12.93 24.16 16.77
C TYR A 147 12.05 25.40 16.85
N ARG A 148 11.40 25.66 17.99
CA ARG A 148 10.58 26.86 18.17
C ARG A 148 11.42 28.08 18.50
N ASP A 149 12.47 27.86 19.27
CA ASP A 149 13.29 28.90 19.84
C ASP A 149 14.52 29.10 18.93
N GLY A 150 14.97 28.10 18.17
CA GLY A 150 16.03 28.28 17.17
C GLY A 150 17.43 28.48 17.79
N VAL A 151 18.42 28.74 16.95
CA VAL A 151 19.83 28.96 17.36
C VAL A 151 20.26 30.32 16.84
N ASP A 152 20.63 31.26 17.71
CA ASP A 152 21.24 32.54 17.31
C ASP A 152 22.77 32.41 17.36
N GLU A 153 23.39 32.42 16.18
CA GLU A 153 24.85 32.34 16.02
C GLU A 153 25.58 33.61 16.46
N ASN A 154 24.86 34.74 16.67
CA ASN A 154 25.45 36.04 16.99
C ASN A 154 25.52 36.33 18.50
N VAL A 155 24.95 35.45 19.34
CA VAL A 155 25.03 35.58 20.79
C VAL A 155 26.20 34.72 21.28
N PRO A 156 27.20 35.33 21.95
CA PRO A 156 28.31 34.56 22.50
C PRO A 156 27.76 33.50 23.46
N ALA A 157 28.33 32.30 23.39
CA ALA A 157 27.99 31.21 24.28
C ALA A 157 27.95 31.70 25.74
N GLN A 158 26.88 31.41 26.47
CA GLN A 158 26.90 31.66 27.91
C GLN A 158 27.65 30.51 28.55
N THR A 159 28.72 30.88 29.24
CA THR A 159 29.51 29.96 30.03
C THR A 159 28.70 29.51 31.25
N ILE A 160 28.30 28.24 31.29
CA ILE A 160 27.79 27.60 32.51
C ILE A 160 28.95 26.79 33.10
N GLY A 161 29.66 27.36 34.07
CA GLY A 161 30.88 26.76 34.62
C GLY A 161 32.11 26.97 33.72
N ASP A 162 32.82 25.91 33.36
CA ASP A 162 33.95 25.90 32.41
C ASP A 162 33.52 25.54 30.96
N VAL A 163 32.21 25.44 30.69
CA VAL A 163 31.68 25.03 29.39
C VAL A 163 30.88 26.18 28.78
N ASP A 164 31.36 26.68 27.63
CA ASP A 164 30.68 27.65 26.79
C ASP A 164 29.46 26.99 26.14
N LEU A 165 28.26 27.25 26.68
CA LEU A 165 27.00 26.73 26.15
C LEU A 165 26.40 27.76 25.19
N VAL A 166 26.27 27.42 23.91
CA VAL A 166 25.52 28.24 22.96
C VAL A 166 24.06 28.22 23.37
N ILE A 167 23.55 29.36 23.84
CA ILE A 167 22.20 29.48 24.34
C ILE A 167 21.21 29.57 23.18
N VAL A 168 20.17 28.73 23.31
CA VAL A 168 18.89 28.83 22.63
C VAL A 168 18.24 30.17 23.00
N VAL A 169 18.17 31.09 22.05
CA VAL A 169 17.49 32.40 22.21
C VAL A 169 16.20 32.36 21.42
N ASP A 170 15.10 32.89 21.97
CA ASP A 170 13.79 32.94 21.32
C ASP A 170 13.85 33.50 19.88
N SER A 171 13.70 32.62 18.89
CA SER A 171 13.51 33.01 17.50
C SER A 171 12.11 33.61 17.35
N PRO A 172 11.97 34.82 16.80
CA PRO A 172 10.66 35.39 16.50
C PRO A 172 9.88 34.55 15.46
N ASN A 173 10.55 33.62 14.78
CA ASN A 173 10.02 32.87 13.67
C ASN A 173 9.50 31.48 14.03
N GLY A 174 9.87 30.87 15.16
CA GLY A 174 9.48 29.46 15.38
C GLY A 174 8.04 29.24 15.81
N ALA A 175 7.50 30.11 16.68
CA ALA A 175 6.07 30.06 16.99
C ALA A 175 5.20 30.36 15.75
N SER A 176 5.63 31.33 14.93
CA SER A 176 4.92 31.68 13.69
C SER A 176 5.04 30.58 12.64
N MET A 177 6.19 29.91 12.50
CA MET A 177 6.35 28.75 11.62
C MET A 177 5.57 27.53 12.10
N CYS A 178 5.50 27.28 13.41
CA CYS A 178 4.65 26.22 13.97
C CYS A 178 3.18 26.45 13.61
N ALA A 179 2.67 27.66 13.88
CA ALA A 179 1.31 28.05 13.53
C ALA A 179 1.08 27.95 12.01
N PHE A 180 2.04 28.42 11.21
CA PHE A 180 2.00 28.32 9.75
C PHE A 180 1.87 26.88 9.29
N CYS A 181 2.71 25.96 9.79
CA CYS A 181 2.69 24.55 9.39
C CYS A 181 1.36 23.88 9.73
N LEU A 182 0.84 24.11 10.95
CA LEU A 182 -0.42 23.52 11.40
C LEU A 182 -1.63 24.11 10.67
N LEU A 183 -1.69 25.43 10.52
CA LEU A 183 -2.84 26.11 9.91
C LEU A 183 -2.85 25.93 8.39
N SER A 184 -1.72 26.16 7.70
CA SER A 184 -1.65 25.96 6.25
C SER A 184 -1.80 24.48 5.88
N GLY A 185 -1.13 23.59 6.62
CA GLY A 185 -1.24 22.15 6.46
C GLY A 185 -2.67 21.67 6.68
N GLY A 186 -3.29 22.05 7.81
CA GLY A 186 -4.66 21.66 8.14
C GLY A 186 -5.70 22.20 7.16
N LEU A 187 -5.59 23.47 6.76
CA LEU A 187 -6.48 24.09 5.79
C LEU A 187 -6.38 23.40 4.43
N LEU A 188 -5.17 23.25 3.89
CA LEU A 188 -4.94 22.62 2.60
C LEU A 188 -5.33 21.14 2.64
N PHE A 189 -5.02 20.43 3.72
CA PHE A 189 -5.42 19.04 3.90
C PHE A 189 -6.94 18.90 3.87
N GLY A 190 -7.68 19.77 4.56
CA GLY A 190 -9.14 19.78 4.52
C GLY A 190 -9.69 20.05 3.12
N LEU A 191 -9.14 21.04 2.41
CA LEU A 191 -9.52 21.36 1.04
C LEU A 191 -9.21 20.22 0.07
N GLU A 192 -8.03 19.60 0.19
CA GLU A 192 -7.63 18.49 -0.66
C GLU A 192 -8.43 17.24 -0.36
N ALA A 193 -8.65 16.90 0.91
CA ALA A 193 -9.53 15.81 1.32
C ALA A 193 -10.94 16.00 0.77
N TYR A 194 -11.47 17.23 0.79
CA TYR A 194 -12.76 17.55 0.19
C TYR A 194 -12.79 17.27 -1.32
N THR A 195 -11.71 17.59 -2.05
CA THR A 195 -11.61 17.28 -3.49
C THR A 195 -11.25 15.83 -3.79
N PHE A 196 -10.58 15.15 -2.87
CA PHE A 196 -10.24 13.73 -2.95
C PHE A 196 -11.50 12.86 -2.92
N MET A 197 -12.52 13.28 -2.18
CA MET A 197 -13.84 12.64 -2.17
C MET A 197 -14.59 12.69 -3.50
N ARG A 198 -14.06 13.31 -4.56
CA ARG A 198 -14.68 13.34 -5.89
C ARG A 198 -14.14 12.21 -6.79
N LYS A 199 -15.04 11.58 -7.56
CA LYS A 199 -14.70 10.50 -8.53
C LYS A 199 -13.78 10.99 -9.64
N THR A 200 -13.97 12.22 -10.10
CA THR A 200 -13.08 12.84 -11.09
C THR A 200 -12.06 13.73 -10.38
N PRO A 201 -10.75 13.55 -10.65
CA PRO A 201 -9.70 14.39 -10.07
C PRO A 201 -9.70 15.78 -10.71
N LEU A 202 -10.39 15.92 -11.85
CA LEU A 202 -10.43 17.14 -12.62
C LEU A 202 -11.38 18.09 -11.92
N VAL A 203 -10.80 18.93 -11.07
CA VAL A 203 -11.49 20.04 -10.40
C VAL A 203 -11.68 21.20 -11.36
N MET A 204 -12.50 22.19 -10.95
CA MET A 204 -12.87 23.30 -11.84
C MET A 204 -11.61 23.93 -12.46
N PRO A 205 -11.61 24.33 -13.74
CA PRO A 205 -10.40 24.77 -14.43
C PRO A 205 -9.62 25.90 -13.73
N TRP A 206 -10.30 26.76 -12.97
CA TRP A 206 -9.68 27.85 -12.21
C TRP A 206 -9.00 27.38 -10.92
N LEU A 207 -9.35 26.19 -10.40
CA LEU A 207 -8.80 25.69 -9.15
C LEU A 207 -7.35 25.19 -9.31
N TRP A 208 -6.98 24.73 -10.50
CA TRP A 208 -5.60 24.31 -10.80
C TRP A 208 -4.57 25.46 -10.69
N PRO A 209 -4.76 26.61 -11.35
CA PRO A 209 -3.87 27.75 -11.17
C PRO A 209 -3.95 28.31 -9.74
N ALA A 210 -5.12 28.28 -9.09
CA ALA A 210 -5.25 28.69 -7.69
C ALA A 210 -4.42 27.79 -6.74
N ARG A 211 -4.42 26.47 -6.97
CA ARG A 211 -3.59 25.51 -6.23
C ARG A 211 -2.11 25.75 -6.49
N ALA A 212 -1.71 25.88 -7.76
CA ALA A 212 -0.32 26.12 -8.11
C ALA A 212 0.22 27.37 -7.39
N LEU A 213 -0.54 28.48 -7.44
CA LEU A 213 -0.18 29.72 -6.75
C LEU A 213 -0.20 29.57 -5.21
N GLY A 214 -1.22 28.91 -4.67
CA GLY A 214 -1.36 28.68 -3.23
C GLY A 214 -0.20 27.87 -2.65
N TYR A 215 0.11 26.71 -3.24
CA TYR A 215 1.24 25.88 -2.81
C TYR A 215 2.59 26.59 -3.00
N PHE A 216 2.75 27.39 -4.06
CA PHE A 216 3.96 28.19 -4.26
C PHE A 216 4.12 29.23 -3.14
N ALA A 217 3.07 30.01 -2.87
CA ALA A 217 3.08 31.02 -1.82
C ALA A 217 3.35 30.40 -0.44
N PHE A 218 2.73 29.25 -0.15
CA PHE A 218 2.94 28.54 1.10
C PHE A 218 4.30 27.81 1.20
N ALA A 219 5.04 27.66 0.10
CA ALA A 219 6.40 27.11 0.15
C ALA A 219 7.43 28.15 0.63
N LEU A 220 7.21 29.45 0.39
CA LEU A 220 8.21 30.50 0.64
C LEU A 220 8.66 30.61 2.12
N PRO A 221 7.77 30.56 3.13
CA PRO A 221 8.16 30.82 4.52
C PRO A 221 9.23 29.84 5.06
N GLY A 222 9.19 28.57 4.67
CA GLY A 222 10.19 27.60 5.10
C GLY A 222 11.56 27.75 4.41
N PHE A 223 11.63 28.36 3.21
CA PHE A 223 12.93 28.74 2.61
C PHE A 223 13.55 29.96 3.29
N ILE A 224 12.72 30.91 3.71
CA ILE A 224 13.16 32.12 4.42
C ILE A 224 13.72 31.75 5.81
N THR A 225 13.08 30.79 6.49
CA THR A 225 13.46 30.37 7.85
C THR A 225 14.44 29.20 7.91
N ALA A 226 14.79 28.61 6.76
CA ALA A 226 15.60 27.39 6.67
C ALA A 226 16.95 27.46 7.40
N HIS A 227 17.58 28.64 7.42
CA HIS A 227 18.89 28.83 8.04
C HIS A 227 18.86 28.66 9.57
N ALA A 228 17.74 29.03 10.21
CA ALA A 228 17.61 29.01 11.67
C ALA A 228 16.62 27.93 12.17
N LEU A 229 15.70 27.49 11.30
CA LEU A 229 14.65 26.52 11.61
C LEU A 229 14.57 25.43 10.55
N MET A 230 15.13 24.27 10.86
CA MET A 230 14.56 22.98 10.45
C MET A 230 13.41 22.66 11.43
N PRO A 231 12.35 21.87 11.14
CA PRO A 231 11.93 21.10 9.95
C PRO A 231 11.27 21.80 8.73
N PRO A 232 10.82 23.08 8.74
CA PRO A 232 9.98 23.66 7.68
C PRO A 232 10.48 23.52 6.24
N LEU A 233 11.80 23.49 6.03
CA LEU A 233 12.42 23.37 4.72
C LEU A 233 11.93 22.12 3.94
N LEU A 234 11.76 20.97 4.61
CA LEU A 234 11.24 19.77 3.95
C LEU A 234 9.81 19.98 3.44
N GLY A 235 8.97 20.58 4.28
CA GLY A 235 7.59 20.92 3.92
C GLY A 235 7.52 21.88 2.73
N SER A 236 8.38 22.92 2.74
CA SER A 236 8.52 23.86 1.63
C SER A 236 8.95 23.21 0.32
N VAL A 237 9.90 22.28 0.35
CA VAL A 237 10.28 21.51 -0.85
C VAL A 237 9.10 20.68 -1.37
N PHE A 238 8.33 20.06 -0.48
CA PHE A 238 7.15 19.27 -0.86
C PHE A 238 6.05 20.14 -1.48
N TYR A 239 5.79 21.32 -0.90
CA TYR A 239 4.85 22.30 -1.45
C TYR A 239 5.33 22.86 -2.80
N LEU A 240 6.63 23.11 -2.97
CA LEU A 240 7.18 23.55 -4.25
C LEU A 240 6.98 22.49 -5.34
N ILE A 241 7.30 21.22 -5.06
CA ILE A 241 7.06 20.11 -6.00
C ILE A 241 5.57 19.99 -6.32
N THR A 242 4.71 20.07 -5.30
CA THR A 242 3.25 20.02 -5.47
C THR A 242 2.74 21.16 -6.34
N SER A 243 3.27 22.38 -6.16
CA SER A 243 2.95 23.54 -6.98
C SER A 243 3.32 23.32 -8.45
N LEU A 244 4.52 22.78 -8.72
CA LEU A 244 4.97 22.46 -10.08
C LEU A 244 4.06 21.42 -10.74
N VAL A 245 3.69 20.36 -10.03
CA VAL A 245 2.78 19.32 -10.56
C VAL A 245 1.36 19.88 -10.78
N CYS A 246 0.88 20.77 -9.91
CA CYS A 246 -0.38 21.49 -10.12
C CYS A 246 -0.32 22.42 -11.35
N ALA A 247 0.80 23.11 -11.57
CA ALA A 247 1.00 23.97 -12.74
C ALA A 247 1.01 23.15 -14.04
N LEU A 248 1.67 21.98 -14.04
CA LEU A 248 1.62 21.04 -15.16
C LEU A 248 0.19 20.53 -15.43
N SER A 249 -0.62 20.37 -14.39
CA SER A 249 -2.02 19.96 -14.51
C SER A 249 -2.89 21.00 -15.22
N CYS A 250 -2.51 22.29 -15.22
CA CYS A 250 -3.22 23.33 -15.98
C CYS A 250 -3.23 23.07 -17.49
N PHE A 251 -2.24 22.34 -18.01
CA PHE A 251 -2.14 21.97 -19.42
C PHE A 251 -2.90 20.67 -19.76
N SER A 252 -3.52 20.01 -18.78
CA SER A 252 -4.25 18.75 -18.98
C SER A 252 -5.66 18.99 -19.56
N LYS A 253 -6.14 18.04 -20.38
CA LYS A 253 -7.45 18.11 -21.03
C LYS A 253 -8.58 18.15 -19.98
N LYS A 254 -9.40 19.20 -20.02
CA LYS A 254 -10.51 19.45 -19.07
C LYS A 254 -11.65 18.42 -19.28
N PRO A 255 -12.33 17.95 -18.22
CA PRO A 255 -13.44 17.01 -18.32
C PRO A 255 -14.70 17.72 -18.82
N SER A 256 -15.60 16.96 -19.46
CA SER A 256 -16.92 17.48 -19.80
C SER A 256 -17.82 17.58 -18.56
N GLY A 257 -18.79 18.51 -18.56
CA GLY A 257 -19.69 18.81 -17.44
C GLY A 257 -20.55 17.63 -16.92
N LYS A 258 -20.52 16.46 -17.55
CA LYS A 258 -21.29 15.26 -17.15
C LYS A 258 -20.56 14.30 -16.20
N GLU A 259 -19.25 14.48 -15.96
CA GLU A 259 -18.44 13.58 -15.10
C GLU A 259 -18.34 14.03 -13.63
N TRP A 260 -19.17 14.99 -13.21
CA TRP A 260 -19.15 15.60 -11.88
C TRP A 260 -20.23 14.98 -10.99
N SER A 261 -19.98 13.79 -10.44
CA SER A 261 -20.89 13.21 -9.43
C SER A 261 -20.21 13.10 -8.07
N TRP A 262 -20.90 13.58 -7.04
CA TRP A 262 -20.54 13.42 -5.64
C TRP A 262 -20.72 11.96 -5.24
N HIS A 263 -19.70 11.36 -4.62
CA HIS A 263 -19.82 10.07 -3.95
C HIS A 263 -19.12 10.15 -2.61
N TRP A 264 -19.87 9.92 -1.53
CA TRP A 264 -19.29 9.75 -0.21
C TRP A 264 -18.60 8.38 -0.14
N VAL A 265 -17.59 8.23 0.73
CA VAL A 265 -17.01 6.91 1.08
C VAL A 265 -18.08 5.95 1.64
N SER A 266 -19.22 6.49 2.08
CA SER A 266 -20.49 5.77 2.23
C SER A 266 -21.46 6.13 1.10
N ASP A 267 -21.24 5.64 -0.12
CA ASP A 267 -22.15 5.95 -1.21
C ASP A 267 -23.55 5.42 -0.86
N SER A 268 -24.57 6.29 -0.89
CA SER A 268 -25.92 5.99 -0.41
C SER A 268 -26.60 4.86 -1.19
N LYS A 269 -26.08 4.50 -2.37
CA LYS A 269 -26.48 3.32 -3.14
C LYS A 269 -25.95 2.02 -2.56
N GLU A 270 -24.70 1.99 -2.08
CA GLU A 270 -24.14 0.84 -1.36
C GLU A 270 -24.80 0.73 0.02
N LYS A 271 -25.05 1.85 0.70
CA LYS A 271 -25.81 1.88 1.96
C LYS A 271 -27.24 1.36 1.78
N LYS A 272 -27.97 1.84 0.77
CA LYS A 272 -29.32 1.33 0.43
C LYS A 272 -29.30 -0.14 0.03
N LYS A 273 -28.31 -0.58 -0.73
CA LYS A 273 -28.15 -1.99 -1.12
C LYS A 273 -27.82 -2.89 0.08
N THR A 274 -27.07 -2.37 1.05
CA THR A 274 -26.74 -3.08 2.30
C THR A 274 -27.94 -3.12 3.25
N GLU A 275 -28.73 -2.04 3.33
CA GLU A 275 -29.99 -1.97 4.10
C GLU A 275 -31.10 -2.82 3.46
N GLU A 276 -31.20 -2.88 2.12
CA GLU A 276 -32.10 -3.77 1.35
C GLU A 276 -31.73 -5.26 1.50
N LEU A 277 -30.44 -5.56 1.75
CA LEU A 277 -29.93 -6.90 2.09
C LEU A 277 -30.00 -7.20 3.61
N GLY A 278 -30.61 -6.34 4.43
CA GLY A 278 -30.84 -6.55 5.86
C GLY A 278 -29.69 -6.13 6.79
N GLY A 279 -28.68 -5.42 6.28
CA GLY A 279 -27.55 -4.91 7.06
C GLY A 279 -27.90 -3.65 7.85
N LYS A 280 -27.86 -3.73 9.19
CA LYS A 280 -27.94 -2.55 10.08
C LYS A 280 -26.60 -1.81 10.11
N TYR A 281 -26.66 -0.48 9.98
CA TYR A 281 -25.50 0.39 10.20
C TYR A 281 -25.21 0.47 11.70
N GLU A 282 -24.01 0.04 12.13
CA GLU A 282 -23.59 0.19 13.52
C GLU A 282 -22.87 1.53 13.71
N GLY A 283 -23.25 2.26 14.77
CA GLY A 283 -22.54 3.47 15.17
C GLY A 283 -21.10 3.18 15.56
N PHE A 284 -20.23 4.19 15.50
CA PHE A 284 -18.78 4.08 15.79
C PHE A 284 -18.46 3.38 17.13
N ALA A 285 -19.27 3.61 18.16
CA ALA A 285 -19.16 2.91 19.45
C ALA A 285 -19.53 1.42 19.37
N GLY A 286 -20.56 1.05 18.60
CA GLY A 286 -20.94 -0.34 18.34
C GLY A 286 -19.92 -1.08 17.46
N PHE A 287 -19.32 -0.37 16.50
CA PHE A 287 -18.18 -0.88 15.73
C PHE A 287 -16.97 -1.15 16.62
N LEU A 288 -16.57 -0.22 17.50
CA LEU A 288 -15.42 -0.41 18.39
C LEU A 288 -15.61 -1.55 19.41
N LEU A 289 -16.79 -1.63 20.05
CA LEU A 289 -17.09 -2.66 21.06
C LEU A 289 -17.44 -4.02 20.44
N GLY A 290 -18.03 -4.04 19.24
CA GLY A 290 -18.39 -5.26 18.50
C GLY A 290 -17.28 -5.78 17.57
N ALA A 291 -16.28 -4.96 17.24
CA ALA A 291 -15.19 -5.31 16.34
C ALA A 291 -14.45 -6.58 16.73
N PRO A 292 -14.04 -6.82 17.98
CA PRO A 292 -13.32 -8.05 18.33
C PRO A 292 -14.19 -9.28 18.05
N ARG A 293 -15.45 -9.26 18.49
CA ARG A 293 -16.37 -10.38 18.32
C ARG A 293 -16.72 -10.64 16.85
N LYS A 294 -17.06 -9.59 16.08
CA LYS A 294 -17.35 -9.73 14.64
C LYS A 294 -16.12 -10.11 13.83
N PHE A 295 -14.97 -9.55 14.15
CA PHE A 295 -13.72 -9.85 13.48
C PHE A 295 -13.34 -11.31 13.65
N PHE A 296 -13.47 -11.87 14.86
CA PHE A 296 -13.24 -13.30 15.08
C PHE A 296 -14.29 -14.18 14.38
N VAL A 297 -15.58 -13.87 14.52
CA VAL A 297 -16.67 -14.67 13.92
C VAL A 297 -16.64 -14.63 12.39
N GLU A 298 -16.54 -13.45 11.76
CA GLU A 298 -16.44 -13.33 10.29
C GLU A 298 -15.15 -13.92 9.72
N SER A 299 -14.04 -13.88 10.47
CA SER A 299 -12.77 -14.48 10.02
C SER A 299 -12.84 -16.00 9.96
N PHE A 300 -13.56 -16.62 10.91
CA PHE A 300 -13.85 -18.05 10.92
C PHE A 300 -14.88 -18.43 9.85
N GLU A 301 -15.97 -17.67 9.72
CA GLU A 301 -17.04 -17.95 8.74
C GLU A 301 -16.60 -17.80 7.28
N LYS A 302 -15.63 -16.91 6.98
CA LYS A 302 -15.17 -16.62 5.61
C LYS A 302 -13.91 -17.38 5.18
N ASN A 303 -13.43 -18.37 5.95
CA ASN A 303 -12.16 -19.09 5.70
C ASN A 303 -10.97 -18.13 5.49
N LEU A 304 -10.90 -17.04 6.26
CA LEU A 304 -9.84 -16.03 6.18
C LEU A 304 -8.66 -16.33 7.12
N LEU A 305 -8.74 -17.44 7.87
CA LEU A 305 -7.75 -17.84 8.87
C LEU A 305 -6.30 -17.81 8.37
N PRO A 306 -5.95 -18.33 7.17
CA PRO A 306 -4.58 -18.23 6.65
C PRO A 306 -4.09 -16.79 6.51
N ARG A 307 -4.97 -15.86 6.10
CA ARG A 307 -4.62 -14.44 5.94
C ARG A 307 -4.36 -13.77 7.27
N PHE A 308 -5.19 -14.09 8.27
CA PHE A 308 -5.04 -13.56 9.61
C PHE A 308 -3.74 -14.08 10.26
N VAL A 309 -3.53 -15.40 10.25
CA VAL A 309 -2.31 -16.02 10.79
C VAL A 309 -1.06 -15.42 10.11
N PHE A 310 -1.06 -15.33 8.79
CA PHE A 310 0.04 -14.70 8.05
C PHE A 310 0.31 -13.26 8.50
N LEU A 311 -0.73 -12.42 8.53
CA LEU A 311 -0.58 -11.00 8.85
C LEU A 311 -0.19 -10.79 10.32
N SER A 312 -0.71 -11.61 11.24
CA SER A 312 -0.33 -11.61 12.65
C SER A 312 1.14 -12.00 12.83
N LEU A 313 1.59 -13.09 12.20
CA LEU A 313 3.00 -13.50 12.24
C LEU A 313 3.91 -12.45 11.62
N PHE A 314 3.51 -11.88 10.48
CA PHE A 314 4.26 -10.82 9.81
C PHE A 314 4.35 -9.54 10.66
N THR A 315 3.26 -9.16 11.32
CA THR A 315 3.24 -8.00 12.23
C THR A 315 4.08 -8.27 13.48
N LEU A 316 3.99 -9.47 14.04
CA LEU A 316 4.80 -9.88 15.19
C LEU A 316 6.30 -9.87 14.85
N LEU A 317 6.68 -10.38 13.67
CA LEU A 317 8.06 -10.34 13.19
C LEU A 317 8.57 -8.89 13.08
N ASN A 318 7.77 -7.98 12.51
CA ASN A 318 8.09 -6.57 12.45
C ASN A 318 8.30 -5.95 13.85
N LEU A 319 7.42 -6.28 14.80
CA LEU A 319 7.50 -5.78 16.18
C LEU A 319 8.74 -6.32 16.91
N VAL A 320 9.04 -7.62 16.76
CA VAL A 320 10.23 -8.22 17.39
C VAL A 320 11.50 -7.58 16.84
N LEU A 321 11.61 -7.41 15.51
CA LEU A 321 12.76 -6.77 14.89
C LEU A 321 12.88 -5.28 15.24
N PHE A 322 11.76 -4.59 15.43
CA PHE A 322 11.75 -3.21 15.93
C PHE A 322 12.42 -3.13 17.31
N ILE A 323 11.94 -3.94 18.25
CA ILE A 323 12.38 -3.94 19.64
C ILE A 323 13.83 -4.40 19.73
N GLU A 324 14.21 -5.46 19.01
CA GLU A 324 15.60 -5.93 18.91
C GLU A 324 16.52 -4.80 18.44
N ALA A 325 16.17 -4.13 17.34
CA ALA A 325 17.00 -3.09 16.77
C ALA A 325 17.11 -1.88 17.70
N MET A 326 16.02 -1.51 18.38
CA MET A 326 16.04 -0.48 19.41
C MET A 326 17.00 -0.84 20.54
N VAL A 327 16.88 -2.04 21.12
CA VAL A 327 17.73 -2.47 22.24
C VAL A 327 19.19 -2.56 21.83
N ARG A 328 19.48 -3.16 20.66
CA ARG A 328 20.85 -3.28 20.11
C ARG A 328 21.49 -1.92 19.87
N HIS A 329 20.77 -0.97 19.30
CA HIS A 329 21.32 0.37 19.04
C HIS A 329 21.32 1.27 20.28
N ALA A 330 20.41 1.07 21.23
CA ALA A 330 20.49 1.73 22.53
C ALA A 330 21.77 1.33 23.27
N ASN A 331 22.09 0.03 23.29
CA ASN A 331 23.27 -0.50 23.99
C ASN A 331 24.58 -0.37 23.19
N SER A 332 24.51 0.10 21.92
CA SER A 332 25.71 0.37 21.13
C SER A 332 26.49 1.56 21.69
N GLU A 333 27.82 1.55 21.53
CA GLU A 333 28.71 2.62 22.01
C GLU A 333 28.35 3.99 21.43
N LYS A 334 27.91 4.03 20.16
CA LYS A 334 27.35 5.25 19.57
C LYS A 334 26.06 5.71 20.25
N GLY A 335 25.19 4.77 20.62
CA GLY A 335 23.96 5.06 21.37
C GLY A 335 24.24 5.60 22.76
N LYS A 336 25.25 5.05 23.46
CA LYS A 336 25.73 5.52 24.76
C LYS A 336 26.33 6.92 24.68
N ALA A 337 27.22 7.15 23.70
CA ALA A 337 27.84 8.45 23.45
C ALA A 337 26.79 9.56 23.23
N LEU A 338 25.76 9.27 22.44
CA LEU A 338 24.66 10.23 22.19
C LEU A 338 23.76 10.47 23.40
N ARG A 339 23.75 9.59 24.41
CA ARG A 339 23.04 9.80 25.68
C ARG A 339 23.92 10.40 26.78
N GLY A 340 25.21 10.65 26.48
CA GLY A 340 26.18 11.08 27.49
C GLY A 340 26.56 9.99 28.48
N GLU A 341 26.30 8.72 28.19
CA GLU A 341 26.77 7.59 29.01
C GLU A 341 28.26 7.33 28.75
N ALA A 342 28.95 6.73 29.71
CA ALA A 342 30.34 6.33 29.53
C ALA A 342 30.46 5.31 28.38
N PHE A 343 31.43 5.52 27.49
CA PHE A 343 31.66 4.70 26.31
C PHE A 343 33.16 4.57 26.03
N LEU A 344 33.53 3.62 25.17
CA LEU A 344 34.92 3.38 24.81
C LEU A 344 35.22 3.91 23.40
N LEU A 345 36.32 4.66 23.26
CA LEU A 345 36.75 5.30 22.02
C LEU A 345 37.98 4.59 21.44
N CYS A 346 37.94 4.20 20.17
CA CYS A 346 39.09 3.65 19.44
C CYS A 346 39.36 4.54 18.24
N GLY A 347 40.49 5.25 18.25
CA GLY A 347 40.76 6.30 17.25
C GLY A 347 39.73 7.43 17.35
N THR A 348 38.92 7.61 16.31
CA THR A 348 37.89 8.68 16.23
C THR A 348 36.46 8.16 16.39
N ALA A 349 36.26 6.86 16.66
CA ALA A 349 34.93 6.24 16.68
C ALA A 349 34.65 5.45 17.98
N PRO A 350 33.39 5.41 18.46
CA PRO A 350 32.99 4.53 19.55
C PRO A 350 33.11 3.04 19.18
N CYS A 351 33.70 2.22 20.05
CA CYS A 351 34.05 0.82 19.79
C CYS A 351 33.86 -0.04 21.04
N THR A 352 33.71 -1.36 20.89
CA THR A 352 33.55 -2.25 22.05
C THR A 352 34.91 -2.67 22.63
N SER A 353 34.96 -2.97 23.93
CA SER A 353 36.19 -3.30 24.66
C SER A 353 36.95 -4.54 24.15
N GLY A 354 36.37 -5.29 23.20
CA GLY A 354 37.01 -6.44 22.55
C GLY A 354 37.74 -6.13 21.24
N ASP A 355 37.50 -4.96 20.62
CA ASP A 355 37.96 -4.67 19.25
C ASP A 355 39.32 -3.96 19.18
N ASP A 356 39.76 -3.29 20.25
CA ASP A 356 41.08 -2.65 20.32
C ASP A 356 41.60 -2.63 21.78
N PRO A 357 42.78 -3.20 22.07
CA PRO A 357 43.38 -3.13 23.41
C PRO A 357 43.76 -1.70 23.84
N ASN A 358 43.71 -0.71 22.94
CA ASN A 358 44.04 0.69 23.20
C ASN A 358 42.82 1.62 23.36
N GLY A 359 41.62 1.06 23.56
CA GLY A 359 40.41 1.86 23.72
C GLY A 359 40.48 2.83 24.90
N ILE A 360 40.23 4.10 24.65
CA ILE A 360 40.22 5.16 25.65
C ILE A 360 38.82 5.24 26.28
N PRO A 361 38.66 5.00 27.59
CA PRO A 361 37.38 5.16 28.25
C PRO A 361 37.04 6.66 28.36
N ILE A 362 35.93 7.05 27.74
CA ILE A 362 35.40 8.41 27.84
C ILE A 362 34.36 8.44 28.96
N PRO A 363 34.52 9.32 29.97
CA PRO A 363 33.57 9.41 31.07
C PRO A 363 32.21 9.92 30.59
N ALA A 364 31.19 9.72 31.43
CA ALA A 364 29.86 10.24 31.18
C ALA A 364 29.89 11.78 31.05
N ASN A 365 29.09 12.31 30.13
CA ASN A 365 28.94 13.75 29.93
C ASN A 365 27.62 14.23 30.58
N PRO A 366 27.67 15.01 31.66
CA PRO A 366 26.47 15.43 32.39
C PRO A 366 25.55 16.32 31.54
N LEU A 367 26.09 17.14 30.62
CA LEU A 367 25.30 18.01 29.76
C LEU A 367 24.30 17.22 28.91
N LEU A 368 24.75 16.11 28.32
CA LEU A 368 23.90 15.27 27.47
C LEU A 368 22.88 14.46 28.27
N GLN A 369 23.20 14.10 29.52
CA GLN A 369 22.32 13.37 30.43
C GLN A 369 21.21 14.27 30.98
N ASP A 370 21.54 15.49 31.41
CA ASP A 370 20.59 16.45 31.97
C ASP A 370 19.53 16.87 30.95
N VAL A 371 19.94 17.03 29.68
CA VAL A 371 19.03 17.35 28.57
C VAL A 371 18.25 16.11 28.08
N GLY A 372 18.69 14.89 28.40
CA GLY A 372 18.04 13.66 27.95
C GLY A 372 18.16 13.42 26.45
N THR A 373 19.34 13.71 25.88
CA THR A 373 19.63 13.52 24.45
C THR A 373 19.76 12.05 24.05
N GLY A 374 19.84 11.73 22.75
CA GLY A 374 20.07 10.37 22.27
C GLY A 374 18.89 9.39 22.31
N PHE A 375 17.76 9.72 22.93
CA PHE A 375 16.57 8.85 23.02
C PHE A 375 15.97 8.48 21.65
N TRP A 376 15.97 9.41 20.69
CA TRP A 376 15.36 9.23 19.37
C TRP A 376 16.21 8.40 18.41
N PHE A 377 17.51 8.25 18.67
CA PHE A 377 18.42 7.51 17.81
C PHE A 377 18.07 6.00 17.72
N PRO A 378 17.87 5.28 18.84
CA PRO A 378 17.43 3.88 18.77
C PRO A 378 16.07 3.70 18.07
N ILE A 379 15.12 4.62 18.28
CA ILE A 379 13.80 4.58 17.63
C ILE A 379 13.94 4.72 16.12
N ALA A 380 14.77 5.66 15.65
CA ALA A 380 15.06 5.82 14.23
C ALA A 380 15.66 4.54 13.63
N LYS A 381 16.59 3.88 14.35
CA LYS A 381 17.17 2.60 13.90
C LYS A 381 16.17 1.45 13.93
N GLY A 382 15.25 1.42 14.89
CA GLY A 382 14.11 0.51 14.92
C GLY A 382 13.29 0.61 13.64
N PHE A 383 12.80 1.80 13.28
CA PHE A 383 12.06 1.99 12.03
C PHE A 383 12.89 1.70 10.78
N GLY A 384 14.20 1.99 10.81
CA GLY A 384 15.12 1.60 9.74
C GLY A 384 15.16 0.09 9.52
N GLN A 385 15.12 -0.70 10.59
CA GLN A 385 15.07 -2.16 10.50
C GLN A 385 13.74 -2.66 9.89
N LEU A 386 12.60 -2.04 10.24
CA LEU A 386 11.34 -2.35 9.57
C LEU A 386 11.40 -2.01 8.08
N LEU A 387 12.00 -0.86 7.71
CA LEU A 387 12.14 -0.48 6.31
C LEU A 387 12.96 -1.51 5.54
N ASN A 388 14.10 -1.94 6.08
CA ASN A 388 14.94 -2.97 5.46
C ASN A 388 14.16 -4.27 5.20
N LEU A 389 13.41 -4.76 6.19
CA LEU A 389 12.58 -5.96 6.04
C LEU A 389 11.48 -5.75 5.02
N ASN A 390 10.65 -4.72 5.19
CA ASN A 390 9.44 -4.54 4.40
C ASN A 390 9.74 -4.22 2.93
N CYS A 391 10.76 -3.40 2.65
CA CYS A 391 11.20 -3.13 1.29
C CYS A 391 11.72 -4.39 0.59
N THR A 392 12.40 -5.28 1.33
CA THR A 392 12.85 -6.58 0.80
C THR A 392 11.66 -7.52 0.54
N VAL A 393 10.75 -7.65 1.50
CA VAL A 393 9.59 -8.54 1.42
C VAL A 393 8.60 -8.07 0.34
N MET A 394 8.48 -6.77 0.09
CA MET A 394 7.54 -6.20 -0.89
C MET A 394 7.82 -6.68 -2.33
N LEU A 395 9.05 -7.09 -2.65
CA LEU A 395 9.41 -7.56 -3.99
C LEU A 395 8.88 -8.98 -4.28
N PHE A 396 8.91 -9.88 -3.30
CA PHE A 396 8.46 -11.28 -3.44
C PHE A 396 7.07 -11.44 -4.08
N PRO A 397 6.01 -10.74 -3.62
CA PRO A 397 4.68 -10.90 -4.21
C PRO A 397 4.58 -10.42 -5.67
N VAL A 398 5.52 -9.62 -6.16
CA VAL A 398 5.49 -9.06 -7.52
C VAL A 398 6.20 -9.98 -8.53
N VAL A 399 7.07 -10.88 -8.06
CA VAL A 399 7.78 -11.83 -8.92
C VAL A 399 6.81 -12.92 -9.40
N ARG A 400 6.09 -12.65 -10.49
CA ARG A 400 5.02 -13.52 -11.00
C ARG A 400 5.46 -14.95 -11.27
N SER A 401 6.66 -15.14 -11.83
CA SER A 401 7.21 -16.46 -12.11
C SER A 401 7.45 -17.27 -10.83
N LEU A 402 7.96 -16.62 -9.78
CA LEU A 402 8.18 -17.24 -8.47
C LEU A 402 6.86 -17.61 -7.79
N ILE A 403 5.88 -16.69 -7.79
CA ILE A 403 4.57 -16.96 -7.18
C ILE A 403 3.83 -18.08 -7.92
N LYS A 404 3.89 -18.10 -9.26
CA LYS A 404 3.32 -19.19 -10.05
C LYS A 404 3.98 -20.53 -9.71
N TRP A 405 5.31 -20.56 -9.67
CA TRP A 405 6.06 -21.75 -9.29
C TRP A 405 5.71 -22.26 -7.87
N LEU A 406 5.60 -21.35 -6.89
CA LEU A 406 5.13 -21.69 -5.53
C LEU A 406 3.72 -22.27 -5.54
N HIS A 407 2.81 -21.65 -6.29
CA HIS A 407 1.42 -22.09 -6.40
C HIS A 407 1.32 -23.47 -7.04
N ASP A 408 2.06 -23.74 -8.12
CA ASP A 408 2.03 -25.02 -8.83
C ASP A 408 2.53 -26.17 -7.94
N ILE A 409 3.62 -25.97 -7.19
CA ILE A 409 4.18 -26.96 -6.23
C ILE A 409 3.24 -27.23 -5.06
N THR A 410 2.51 -26.22 -4.60
CA THR A 410 1.66 -26.34 -3.41
C THR A 410 0.25 -26.85 -3.72
N SER A 411 -0.22 -26.71 -4.95
CA SER A 411 -1.58 -27.14 -5.37
C SER A 411 -1.61 -28.49 -6.10
N THR A 412 -0.56 -28.82 -6.87
CA THR A 412 -0.55 -29.99 -7.75
C THR A 412 0.31 -31.10 -7.15
N ASN A 413 -0.26 -31.88 -6.22
CA ASN A 413 0.41 -32.96 -5.47
C ASN A 413 1.55 -32.47 -4.53
N PRO A 414 1.22 -31.72 -3.47
CA PRO A 414 2.22 -31.15 -2.58
C PRO A 414 2.98 -32.24 -1.83
N ALA A 415 4.31 -32.14 -1.83
CA ALA A 415 5.12 -32.91 -0.90
C ALA A 415 4.76 -32.53 0.55
N TRP A 416 4.88 -33.47 1.49
CA TRP A 416 4.44 -33.30 2.87
C TRP A 416 5.03 -32.04 3.55
N TYR A 417 6.25 -31.63 3.18
CA TYR A 417 6.94 -30.47 3.75
C TYR A 417 6.51 -29.12 3.15
N VAL A 418 5.76 -29.09 2.05
CA VAL A 418 5.18 -27.86 1.46
C VAL A 418 3.66 -27.79 1.59
N ALA A 419 3.02 -28.89 1.99
CA ALA A 419 1.57 -28.99 2.12
C ALA A 419 0.96 -27.97 3.11
N TRP A 420 1.75 -27.47 4.07
CA TRP A 420 1.30 -26.46 5.03
C TRP A 420 1.25 -25.03 4.46
N ILE A 421 1.97 -24.75 3.36
CA ILE A 421 2.15 -23.39 2.82
C ILE A 421 0.81 -22.72 2.46
N PRO A 422 -0.15 -23.36 1.76
CA PRO A 422 -1.45 -22.74 1.46
C PRO A 422 -2.27 -22.39 2.70
N TYR A 423 -2.04 -23.10 3.81
CA TYR A 423 -2.75 -22.87 5.08
C TYR A 423 -2.16 -21.69 5.87
N VAL A 424 -0.93 -21.27 5.56
CA VAL A 424 -0.24 -20.19 6.28
C VAL A 424 0.00 -18.98 5.39
N ILE A 425 0.21 -19.13 4.08
CA ILE A 425 0.56 -18.05 3.15
C ILE A 425 -0.50 -17.96 2.04
N PRO A 426 -1.26 -16.85 1.96
CA PRO A 426 -2.28 -16.67 0.94
C PRO A 426 -1.66 -16.21 -0.40
N LEU A 427 -1.14 -17.15 -1.19
CA LEU A 427 -0.42 -16.88 -2.46
C LEU A 427 -1.30 -16.15 -3.51
N ASP A 428 -2.60 -16.45 -3.56
CA ASP A 428 -3.55 -15.81 -4.51
C ASP A 428 -3.77 -14.32 -4.28
N LYS A 429 -3.37 -13.82 -3.10
CA LYS A 429 -3.53 -12.43 -2.68
C LYS A 429 -2.19 -11.70 -2.58
N ASN A 430 -1.15 -12.21 -3.24
CA ASN A 430 0.17 -11.60 -3.33
C ASN A 430 0.13 -10.09 -3.66
N ILE A 431 -0.62 -9.65 -4.68
CA ILE A 431 -0.70 -8.22 -5.04
C ILE A 431 -1.42 -7.38 -3.99
N VAL A 432 -2.43 -7.94 -3.33
CA VAL A 432 -3.11 -7.27 -2.21
C VAL A 432 -2.14 -7.10 -1.05
N PHE A 433 -1.34 -8.13 -0.75
CA PHE A 433 -0.29 -8.06 0.26
C PHE A 433 0.81 -7.05 -0.10
N HIS A 434 1.26 -6.99 -1.36
CA HIS A 434 2.21 -5.97 -1.84
C HIS A 434 1.71 -4.55 -1.54
N LYS A 435 0.46 -4.26 -1.93
CA LYS A 435 -0.18 -2.95 -1.68
C LYS A 435 -0.34 -2.67 -0.18
N ALA A 436 -0.72 -3.67 0.60
CA ALA A 436 -0.84 -3.54 2.06
C ALA A 436 0.53 -3.30 2.73
N CYS A 437 1.58 -3.98 2.30
CA CYS A 437 2.94 -3.81 2.79
C CYS A 437 3.43 -2.37 2.54
N ALA A 438 3.27 -1.86 1.32
CA ALA A 438 3.58 -0.47 1.00
C ALA A 438 2.76 0.52 1.86
N LYS A 439 1.43 0.41 1.82
CA LYS A 439 0.53 1.38 2.46
C LYS A 439 0.62 1.43 3.98
N TYR A 440 0.72 0.29 4.64
CA TYR A 440 0.61 0.21 6.10
C TYR A 440 1.96 0.08 6.80
N PHE A 441 2.88 -0.72 6.27
CA PHE A 441 4.15 -0.99 6.94
C PHE A 441 5.24 -0.03 6.50
N ILE A 442 5.49 0.09 5.19
CA ILE A 442 6.55 0.95 4.66
C ILE A 442 6.23 2.42 4.93
N LEU A 443 5.03 2.89 4.57
CA LEU A 443 4.66 4.29 4.78
C LEU A 443 4.74 4.71 6.25
N ALA A 444 4.21 3.90 7.18
CA ALA A 444 4.29 4.19 8.60
C ALA A 444 5.75 4.18 9.10
N SER A 445 6.56 3.25 8.62
CA SER A 445 7.98 3.17 9.00
C SER A 445 8.80 4.33 8.43
N VAL A 446 8.51 4.81 7.22
CA VAL A 446 9.16 6.00 6.64
C VAL A 446 8.84 7.23 7.48
N ILE A 447 7.56 7.45 7.82
CA ILE A 447 7.15 8.59 8.64
C ILE A 447 7.80 8.50 10.03
N GLY A 448 7.76 7.34 10.68
CA GLY A 448 8.39 7.13 11.98
C GLY A 448 9.90 7.30 11.97
N HIS A 449 10.59 6.74 10.97
CA HIS A 449 12.03 6.85 10.79
C HIS A 449 12.46 8.31 10.58
N ALA A 450 11.78 9.01 9.67
CA ALA A 450 12.05 10.42 9.40
C ALA A 450 11.77 11.29 10.63
N ALA A 451 10.60 11.13 11.27
CA ALA A 451 10.26 11.90 12.48
C ALA A 451 11.27 11.69 13.60
N ALA A 452 11.71 10.45 13.86
CA ALA A 452 12.72 10.16 14.87
C ALA A 452 14.08 10.79 14.53
N HIS A 453 14.49 10.79 13.26
CA HIS A 453 15.70 11.51 12.83
C HIS A 453 15.58 13.02 13.01
N TYR A 454 14.42 13.60 12.68
CA TYR A 454 14.16 15.03 12.87
C TYR A 454 14.15 15.41 14.35
N LEU A 455 13.55 14.58 15.21
CA LEU A 455 13.62 14.80 16.65
C LEU A 455 15.06 14.65 17.17
N ASN A 456 15.87 13.77 16.59
CA ASN A 456 17.29 13.68 16.95
C ASN A 456 18.13 14.87 16.44
N TYR A 457 17.84 15.43 15.26
CA TYR A 457 18.55 16.60 14.74
C TYR A 457 18.30 17.86 15.58
N SER A 458 17.18 17.93 16.32
CA SER A 458 16.95 19.03 17.26
C SER A 458 18.00 19.11 18.37
N ASN A 459 18.66 17.98 18.68
CA ASN A 459 19.72 17.92 19.69
C ASN A 459 21.12 18.25 19.12
N ALA A 460 21.25 18.63 17.85
CA ALA A 460 22.53 18.90 17.21
C ALA A 460 23.42 19.93 17.94
N PRO A 461 22.89 21.04 18.49
CA PRO A 461 23.69 21.99 19.28
C PRO A 461 24.38 21.35 20.48
N TYR A 462 23.68 20.47 21.20
CA TYR A 462 24.22 19.76 22.35
C TYR A 462 25.29 18.75 21.93
N TYR A 463 25.10 18.06 20.80
CA TYR A 463 26.11 17.15 20.26
C TYR A 463 27.37 17.90 19.81
N HIS A 464 27.23 19.06 19.18
CA HIS A 464 28.37 19.92 18.82
C HIS A 464 29.14 20.36 20.08
N ALA A 465 28.44 20.81 21.13
CA ALA A 465 29.08 21.22 22.39
C ALA A 465 29.80 20.07 23.11
N ALA A 466 29.22 18.85 23.09
CA ALA A 466 29.74 17.71 23.83
C ALA A 466 30.78 16.87 23.07
N LEU A 467 30.68 16.78 21.74
CA LEU A 467 31.48 15.88 20.88
C LEU A 467 32.40 16.65 19.91
N GLY A 468 32.29 17.97 19.86
CA GLY A 468 33.15 18.86 19.08
C GLY A 468 32.67 19.10 17.63
N PRO A 469 33.25 20.13 16.98
CA PRO A 469 32.84 20.62 15.66
C PRO A 469 33.16 19.65 14.51
N ASP A 470 34.16 18.78 14.69
CA ASP A 470 34.59 17.85 13.64
C ASP A 470 33.59 16.71 13.40
N THR A 471 32.62 16.52 14.31
CA THR A 471 31.67 15.39 14.27
C THR A 471 30.22 15.84 14.05
N TYR A 472 29.84 17.00 14.60
CA TYR A 472 28.46 17.52 14.55
C TYR A 472 28.46 19.01 14.27
N ASP A 473 27.58 19.47 13.40
CA ASP A 473 27.30 20.89 13.18
C ASP A 473 26.14 21.31 14.11
N PRO A 474 26.16 22.52 14.72
CA PRO A 474 25.09 22.96 15.60
C PRO A 474 23.77 23.17 14.86
N ASN A 475 23.80 23.39 13.55
CA ASN A 475 22.62 23.63 12.74
C ASN A 475 21.95 22.31 12.30
N ALA A 476 20.73 22.08 12.80
CA ALA A 476 19.92 20.92 12.44
C ALA A 476 19.67 20.83 10.91
N THR A 477 19.51 21.96 10.23
CA THR A 477 19.34 22.01 8.76
C THR A 477 20.58 21.49 8.05
N TYR A 478 21.77 21.90 8.50
CA TYR A 478 23.02 21.42 7.92
C TYR A 478 23.17 19.91 8.11
N MET A 479 22.93 19.41 9.34
CA MET A 479 23.02 17.97 9.62
C MET A 479 22.09 17.11 8.74
N ALA A 480 20.95 17.65 8.32
CA ALA A 480 19.99 16.92 7.51
C ALA A 480 20.14 17.11 5.99
N TRP A 481 20.67 18.24 5.51
CA TRP A 481 20.71 18.58 4.08
C TRP A 481 22.10 18.72 3.50
N ALA A 482 23.15 18.81 4.33
CA ALA A 482 24.52 18.89 3.83
C ALA A 482 24.88 17.61 3.05
N PRO A 483 25.42 17.71 1.83
CA PRO A 483 25.83 16.54 1.05
C PRO A 483 26.90 15.69 1.72
N LYS A 484 27.71 16.29 2.60
CA LYS A 484 28.72 15.64 3.44
C LYS A 484 28.49 16.05 4.89
N ALA A 485 28.60 15.10 5.81
CA ALA A 485 28.64 15.41 7.23
C ALA A 485 30.08 15.83 7.62
N PRO A 486 30.26 16.66 8.66
CA PRO A 486 31.58 16.96 9.21
C PRO A 486 32.33 15.65 9.52
N GLY A 487 33.56 15.53 9.03
CA GLY A 487 34.41 14.36 9.28
C GLY A 487 34.02 13.03 8.60
N ALA A 488 33.07 13.02 7.65
CA ALA A 488 32.61 11.80 6.97
C ALA A 488 32.88 11.80 5.45
N ASP A 489 33.55 10.74 4.97
CA ASP A 489 33.94 10.56 3.55
C ASP A 489 32.98 9.75 2.65
N PRO A 490 31.70 9.56 3.02
CA PRO A 490 30.64 9.42 2.01
C PRO A 490 29.48 10.41 2.17
N LEU A 491 28.50 10.34 1.25
CA LEU A 491 27.30 11.17 1.23
C LEU A 491 26.58 11.13 2.59
N SER A 492 26.15 12.29 3.09
CA SER A 492 25.47 12.39 4.39
C SER A 492 24.20 11.51 4.42
N PRO A 493 24.02 10.70 5.49
CA PRO A 493 22.78 9.95 5.71
C PRO A 493 21.54 10.85 5.73
N GLY A 494 21.67 12.08 6.21
CA GLY A 494 20.60 13.09 6.17
C GLY A 494 20.16 13.36 4.73
N PHE A 495 21.12 13.76 3.87
CA PHE A 495 20.84 14.12 2.50
C PHE A 495 20.24 12.96 1.68
N THR A 496 20.80 11.75 1.82
CA THR A 496 20.22 10.55 1.18
C THR A 496 18.79 10.27 1.64
N GLY A 497 18.50 10.47 2.93
CA GLY A 497 17.17 10.35 3.49
C GLY A 497 16.16 11.32 2.87
N GLN A 498 16.55 12.58 2.68
CA GLN A 498 15.68 13.58 2.05
C GLN A 498 15.35 13.23 0.59
N LEU A 499 16.34 12.80 -0.18
CA LEU A 499 16.12 12.35 -1.56
C LEU A 499 15.18 11.14 -1.61
N LEU A 500 15.33 10.21 -0.67
CA LEU A 500 14.46 9.05 -0.57
C LEU A 500 13.03 9.45 -0.19
N LEU A 501 12.83 10.42 0.72
CA LEU A 501 11.51 10.97 1.05
C LEU A 501 10.83 11.60 -0.16
N ILE A 502 11.55 12.39 -0.95
CA ILE A 502 11.03 12.99 -2.20
C ILE A 502 10.67 11.89 -3.21
N THR A 503 11.51 10.86 -3.33
CA THR A 503 11.25 9.74 -4.25
C THR A 503 10.00 8.96 -3.81
N MET A 504 9.86 8.68 -2.52
CA MET A 504 8.70 8.00 -1.96
C MET A 504 7.43 8.82 -2.16
N LEU A 505 7.50 10.13 -1.94
CA LEU A 505 6.41 11.06 -2.21
C LEU A 505 5.89 10.88 -3.66
N ILE A 506 6.79 10.92 -4.65
CA ILE A 506 6.45 10.75 -6.07
C ILE A 506 5.87 9.35 -6.36
N ILE A 507 6.47 8.28 -5.83
CA ILE A 507 6.01 6.90 -6.03
C ILE A 507 4.59 6.72 -5.48
N TYR A 508 4.35 7.12 -4.22
CA TYR A 508 3.06 6.89 -3.55
C TYR A 508 1.93 7.72 -4.15
N SER A 509 2.24 8.90 -4.68
CA SER A 509 1.24 9.73 -5.35
C SER A 509 0.92 9.27 -6.76
N GLY A 510 1.88 8.68 -7.46
CA GLY A 510 1.70 8.07 -8.78
C GLY A 510 1.07 6.68 -8.74
N ALA A 511 1.10 6.00 -7.59
CA ALA A 511 0.47 4.70 -7.41
C ALA A 511 -1.06 4.84 -7.41
N HIS A 512 -1.70 4.53 -8.54
CA HIS A 512 -3.15 4.38 -8.64
C HIS A 512 -3.57 2.99 -8.14
N GLU A 513 -4.77 2.92 -7.53
CA GLU A 513 -5.29 1.77 -6.76
C GLU A 513 -4.83 0.37 -7.15
#